data_AF-A0A2E0X188-F1
#
_entry.id   AF-A0A2E0X188-F1
#
_cell.length_a   1.000
_cell.length_b   1.000
_cell.length_c   1.000
_cell.angle_alpha   90.00
_cell.angle_beta   90.00
_cell.angle_gamma   90.00
#
_symmetry.space_group_name_H-M   'P 1'
#
loop_
_entity.id
_entity.type
_entity.pdbx_description
1 polymer ?
#
loop_
_entity_poly.entity_id
_entity_poly.type
_entity_poly.pdbx_seq_one_letter_code
_entity_poly.pdbx_strand_id
1 'polypeptide(L)'
;MSRKNGVLIVIALLLLPLAAWALGWFGDDTLSDDPTVAEIQREMRRVSDLPEDQRRQAGDRMRSLGQNLTDEQRMELFKTSIPMWQPMMKQRLSDFFAKTPEDQRAQIDEEIDRMEEFRQNNPGGGNGGPFRGGQNMSPEKRDEFMKTMVAYLSPDVRAMFELRIQMFNDRREERGLEPIGPPGMRR
;
A
#
# COMPACT_ATOMS: atom_id res chain seq x y z
N MET A 1 26.56 -5.84 -43.76
CA MET A 1 26.00 -4.59 -43.18
C MET A 1 26.94 -3.44 -43.51
N SER A 2 26.42 -2.36 -44.10
CA SER A 2 27.21 -1.15 -44.38
C SER A 2 27.65 -0.50 -43.07
N ARG A 3 28.91 -0.07 -42.96
CA ARG A 3 29.46 0.64 -41.78
C ARG A 3 28.58 1.83 -41.36
N LYS A 4 27.87 2.43 -42.32
CA LYS A 4 26.92 3.54 -42.10
C LYS A 4 25.69 3.12 -41.28
N ASN A 5 25.20 1.90 -41.46
CA ASN A 5 24.04 1.39 -40.72
C ASN A 5 24.42 1.02 -39.27
N GLY A 6 25.66 0.56 -39.06
CA GLY A 6 26.18 0.30 -37.71
C GLY A 6 26.32 1.59 -36.89
N VAL A 7 26.80 2.67 -37.49
CA VAL A 7 26.94 3.98 -36.82
C VAL A 7 25.57 4.57 -36.44
N LEU A 8 24.57 4.45 -37.30
CA LEU A 8 23.20 4.94 -37.01
C LEU A 8 22.54 4.17 -35.86
N ILE A 9 22.76 2.86 -35.76
CA ILE A 9 22.25 2.04 -34.66
C ILE A 9 22.93 2.43 -33.33
N VAL A 10 24.25 2.66 -33.34
CA VAL A 10 24.99 3.09 -32.15
C VAL A 10 24.56 4.48 -31.68
N ILE A 11 24.32 5.42 -32.60
CA ILE A 11 23.81 6.76 -32.27
C ILE A 11 22.39 6.67 -31.70
N ALA A 12 21.50 5.86 -32.30
CA ALA A 12 20.15 5.67 -31.78
C ALA A 12 20.17 5.05 -30.37
N LEU A 13 21.04 4.06 -30.11
CA LEU A 13 21.20 3.46 -28.78
C LEU A 13 21.78 4.43 -27.74
N LEU A 14 22.59 5.40 -28.15
CA LEU A 14 23.12 6.44 -27.25
C LEU A 14 22.12 7.58 -26.98
N LEU A 15 21.20 7.84 -27.91
CA LEU A 15 20.19 8.90 -27.76
C LEU A 15 18.93 8.44 -26.99
N LEU A 16 18.63 7.15 -26.97
CA LEU A 16 17.49 6.59 -26.22
C LEU A 16 17.57 6.87 -24.69
N PRO A 17 18.73 6.71 -24.01
CA PRO A 17 18.87 7.08 -22.60
C PRO A 17 18.70 8.58 -22.36
N LEU A 18 19.17 9.44 -23.27
CA LEU A 18 19.03 10.90 -23.17
C LEU A 18 17.58 11.35 -23.40
N ALA A 19 16.86 10.70 -24.32
CA ALA A 19 15.43 10.94 -24.52
C ALA A 19 14.62 10.46 -23.31
N ALA A 20 14.97 9.31 -22.73
CA ALA A 20 14.35 8.83 -21.49
C ALA A 20 14.65 9.77 -20.29
N TRP A 21 15.85 10.33 -20.20
CA TRP A 21 16.19 11.34 -19.19
C TRP A 21 15.42 12.65 -19.40
N ALA A 22 15.34 13.16 -20.64
CA ALA A 22 14.64 14.41 -20.97
C ALA A 22 13.10 14.32 -20.86
N LEU A 23 12.53 13.11 -20.97
CA LEU A 23 11.11 12.84 -20.75
C LEU A 23 10.77 12.55 -19.28
N GLY A 24 11.71 12.76 -18.35
CA GLY A 24 11.47 12.59 -16.91
C GLY A 24 11.43 11.13 -16.45
N TRP A 25 11.82 10.18 -17.29
CA TRP A 25 11.79 8.74 -16.94
C TRP A 25 12.81 8.38 -15.85
N PHE A 26 13.82 9.23 -15.65
CA PHE A 26 14.85 9.10 -14.60
C PHE A 26 14.91 10.32 -13.66
N GLY A 27 13.93 11.23 -13.74
CA GLY A 27 13.87 12.44 -12.92
C GLY A 27 13.15 12.22 -11.59
N ASP A 28 13.58 12.96 -10.56
CA ASP A 28 12.95 13.06 -9.24
C ASP A 28 11.54 13.70 -9.27
N ASP A 29 10.99 13.99 -10.46
CA ASP A 29 9.70 14.65 -10.74
C ASP A 29 8.45 13.86 -10.27
N THR A 30 8.65 12.76 -9.56
CA THR A 30 7.59 11.97 -8.89
C THR A 30 7.64 12.10 -7.38
N LEU A 31 8.59 12.87 -6.85
CA LEU A 31 8.66 13.21 -5.44
C LEU A 31 7.75 14.40 -5.12
N SER A 32 7.30 14.46 -3.87
CA SER A 32 6.57 15.61 -3.33
C SER A 32 7.45 16.86 -3.30
N ASP A 33 6.84 18.04 -3.45
CA ASP A 33 7.49 19.34 -3.23
C ASP A 33 7.85 19.56 -1.73
N ASP A 34 7.22 18.82 -0.81
CA ASP A 34 7.57 18.84 0.62
C ASP A 34 8.83 17.97 0.85
N PRO A 35 9.92 18.55 1.41
CA PRO A 35 11.18 17.84 1.57
C PRO A 35 11.09 16.63 2.52
N THR A 36 10.16 16.64 3.48
CA THR A 36 9.90 15.54 4.42
C THR A 36 9.24 14.37 3.70
N VAL A 37 8.23 14.66 2.88
CA VAL A 37 7.52 13.64 2.09
C VAL A 37 8.44 13.06 1.01
N ALA A 38 9.24 13.90 0.37
CA ALA A 38 10.26 13.48 -0.60
C ALA A 38 11.34 12.57 0.00
N GLU A 39 11.80 12.83 1.23
CA GLU A 39 12.73 11.93 1.93
C GLU A 39 12.12 10.55 2.17
N ILE A 40 10.87 10.51 2.62
CA ILE A 40 10.16 9.24 2.86
C ILE A 40 9.97 8.46 1.55
N GLN A 41 9.57 9.12 0.48
CA GLN A 41 9.39 8.47 -0.83
C GLN A 41 10.70 7.89 -1.36
N ARG A 42 11.84 8.59 -1.16
CA ARG A 42 13.17 8.06 -1.51
C ARG A 42 13.52 6.84 -0.68
N GLU A 43 13.30 6.88 0.64
CA GLU A 43 13.56 5.72 1.49
C GLU A 43 12.64 4.55 1.13
N MET A 44 11.37 4.78 0.77
CA MET A 44 10.45 3.73 0.33
C MET A 44 10.95 3.00 -0.91
N ARG A 45 11.44 3.74 -1.92
CA ARG A 45 12.07 3.17 -3.12
C ARG A 45 13.33 2.39 -2.77
N ARG A 46 14.16 2.94 -1.87
CA ARG A 46 15.35 2.24 -1.40
C ARG A 46 14.98 0.90 -0.75
N VAL A 47 13.97 0.88 0.14
CA VAL A 47 13.54 -0.34 0.84
C VAL A 47 12.99 -1.39 -0.12
N SER A 48 12.25 -0.99 -1.17
CA SER A 48 11.73 -1.95 -2.16
C SER A 48 12.83 -2.71 -2.88
N ASP A 49 13.99 -2.08 -3.07
CA ASP A 49 15.14 -2.65 -3.76
C ASP A 49 16.05 -3.49 -2.85
N LEU A 50 15.84 -3.44 -1.52
CA LEU A 50 16.66 -4.19 -0.56
C LEU A 50 16.27 -5.68 -0.48
N PRO A 51 17.26 -6.58 -0.31
CA PRO A 51 17.00 -7.98 0.03
C PRO A 51 16.34 -8.12 1.40
N GLU A 52 15.59 -9.21 1.59
CA GLU A 52 14.64 -9.38 2.70
C GLU A 52 15.28 -9.29 4.09
N ASP A 53 16.52 -9.74 4.22
CA ASP A 53 17.34 -9.67 5.43
C ASP A 53 17.65 -8.21 5.85
N GLN A 54 17.75 -7.29 4.89
CA GLN A 54 18.04 -5.87 5.12
C GLN A 54 16.79 -5.00 5.31
N ARG A 55 15.60 -5.52 4.95
CA ARG A 55 14.33 -4.78 5.07
C ARG A 55 13.94 -4.46 6.50
N ARG A 56 14.35 -5.28 7.48
CA ARG A 56 14.02 -5.05 8.90
C ARG A 56 14.60 -3.74 9.43
N GLN A 57 15.89 -3.49 9.20
CA GLN A 57 16.55 -2.23 9.61
C GLN A 57 15.99 -1.02 8.84
N ALA A 58 15.66 -1.20 7.57
CA ALA A 58 15.02 -0.15 6.77
C ALA A 58 13.61 0.20 7.27
N GLY A 59 12.91 -0.77 7.87
CA GLY A 59 11.62 -0.58 8.53
C GLY A 59 11.68 0.34 9.75
N ASP A 60 12.73 0.25 10.56
CA ASP A 60 12.90 1.13 11.73
C ASP A 60 13.11 2.59 11.33
N ARG A 61 13.89 2.83 10.28
CA ARG A 61 14.07 4.17 9.69
C ARG A 61 12.79 4.70 9.07
N MET A 62 12.05 3.87 8.34
CA MET A 62 10.76 4.26 7.79
C MET A 62 9.77 4.65 8.91
N ARG A 63 9.78 3.88 10.01
CA ARG A 63 8.93 4.16 11.18
C ARG A 63 9.32 5.47 11.86
N SER A 64 10.61 5.79 11.97
CA SER A 64 11.04 7.06 12.58
C SER A 64 10.65 8.26 11.73
N LEU A 65 10.84 8.19 10.41
CA LEU A 65 10.43 9.26 9.48
C LEU A 65 8.91 9.51 9.54
N GLY A 66 8.11 8.46 9.72
CA GLY A 66 6.65 8.58 9.80
C GLY A 66 6.09 9.16 11.11
N GLN A 67 6.86 9.17 12.21
CA GLN A 67 6.35 9.57 13.53
C GLN A 67 5.95 11.05 13.60
N ASN A 68 6.70 11.91 12.90
CA ASN A 68 6.56 13.36 13.00
C ASN A 68 5.80 13.99 11.82
N LEU A 69 5.14 13.19 10.98
CA LEU A 69 4.36 13.73 9.87
C LEU A 69 3.13 14.47 10.37
N THR A 70 2.86 15.63 9.78
CA THR A 70 1.58 16.33 9.89
C THR A 70 0.47 15.55 9.19
N ASP A 71 -0.79 15.87 9.46
CA ASP A 71 -1.92 15.19 8.81
C ASP A 71 -1.93 15.45 7.29
N GLU A 72 -1.53 16.65 6.86
CA GLU A 72 -1.36 17.02 5.46
C GLU A 72 -0.26 16.18 4.78
N GLN A 73 0.91 16.06 5.41
CA GLN A 73 2.01 15.24 4.89
C GLN A 73 1.65 13.74 4.84
N ARG A 74 0.91 13.24 5.83
CA ARG A 74 0.40 11.85 5.80
C ARG A 74 -0.57 11.64 4.65
N MET A 75 -1.46 12.60 4.40
CA MET A 75 -2.41 12.54 3.29
C MET A 75 -1.71 12.60 1.94
N GLU A 76 -0.67 13.43 1.80
CA GLU A 76 0.12 13.53 0.59
C GLU A 76 0.94 12.27 0.33
N LEU A 77 1.60 11.74 1.36
CA LEU A 77 2.30 10.46 1.29
C LEU A 77 1.32 9.34 0.89
N PHE A 78 0.11 9.34 1.46
CA PHE A 78 -0.93 8.39 1.07
C PHE A 78 -1.27 8.52 -0.41
N LYS A 79 -1.67 9.72 -0.88
CA LYS A 79 -2.07 9.98 -2.27
C LYS A 79 -0.99 9.57 -3.27
N THR A 80 0.27 9.87 -2.97
CA THR A 80 1.41 9.51 -3.81
C THR A 80 1.72 8.00 -3.80
N SER A 81 1.33 7.30 -2.73
CA SER A 81 1.45 5.84 -2.63
C SER A 81 0.34 5.07 -3.35
N ILE A 82 -0.79 5.71 -3.66
CA ILE A 82 -1.96 5.05 -4.26
C ILE A 82 -1.63 4.32 -5.58
N PRO A 83 -0.92 4.91 -6.55
CA PRO A 83 -0.63 4.23 -7.82
C PRO A 83 0.18 2.95 -7.65
N MET A 84 1.02 2.88 -6.61
CA MET A 84 1.78 1.68 -6.26
C MET A 84 0.91 0.64 -5.54
N TRP A 85 0.05 1.10 -4.63
CA TRP A 85 -0.75 0.22 -3.78
C TRP A 85 -1.94 -0.40 -4.50
N GLN A 86 -2.61 0.33 -5.40
CA GLN A 86 -3.78 -0.13 -6.12
C GLN A 86 -3.55 -1.46 -6.89
N PRO A 87 -2.52 -1.61 -7.76
CA PRO A 87 -2.30 -2.87 -8.46
C PRO A 87 -1.96 -4.01 -7.50
N MET A 88 -1.22 -3.73 -6.42
CA MET A 88 -0.87 -4.72 -5.41
C MET A 88 -2.11 -5.21 -4.65
N MET A 89 -3.01 -4.30 -4.26
CA MET A 89 -4.29 -4.66 -3.65
C MET A 89 -5.14 -5.50 -4.59
N LYS A 90 -5.27 -5.07 -5.85
CA LYS A 90 -6.03 -5.80 -6.86
C LYS A 90 -5.49 -7.23 -7.03
N GLN A 91 -4.17 -7.37 -7.13
CA GLN A 91 -3.52 -8.67 -7.21
C GLN A 91 -3.80 -9.52 -5.97
N ARG A 92 -3.60 -9.00 -4.75
CA ARG A 92 -3.86 -9.74 -3.51
C ARG A 92 -5.31 -10.22 -3.39
N LEU A 93 -6.27 -9.39 -3.78
CA LEU A 93 -7.68 -9.76 -3.79
C LEU A 93 -7.97 -10.83 -4.85
N SER A 94 -7.44 -10.65 -6.06
CA SER A 94 -7.57 -11.65 -7.13
C SER A 94 -6.98 -13.00 -6.71
N ASP A 95 -5.78 -13.00 -6.12
CA ASP A 95 -5.09 -14.21 -5.64
C ASP A 95 -5.88 -14.88 -4.51
N PHE A 96 -6.51 -14.10 -3.64
CA PHE A 96 -7.40 -14.61 -2.60
C PHE A 96 -8.64 -15.30 -3.21
N PHE A 97 -9.36 -14.62 -4.10
CA PHE A 97 -10.57 -15.17 -4.72
C PHE A 97 -10.29 -16.32 -5.72
N ALA A 98 -9.05 -16.48 -6.17
CA ALA A 98 -8.62 -17.61 -6.97
C ALA A 98 -8.41 -18.91 -6.15
N LYS A 99 -8.32 -18.82 -4.81
CA LYS A 99 -8.20 -19.98 -3.92
C LYS A 99 -9.51 -20.75 -3.81
N THR A 100 -9.44 -22.00 -3.38
CA THR A 100 -10.64 -22.78 -3.00
C THR A 100 -11.33 -22.15 -1.78
N PRO A 101 -12.63 -22.38 -1.57
CA PRO A 101 -13.32 -21.88 -0.38
C PRO A 101 -12.66 -22.31 0.94
N GLU A 102 -12.12 -23.54 0.98
CA GLU A 102 -11.40 -24.07 2.13
C GLU A 102 -10.10 -23.28 2.40
N ASP A 103 -9.33 -22.99 1.35
CA ASP A 103 -8.08 -22.23 1.45
C ASP A 103 -8.34 -20.75 1.78
N GLN A 104 -9.41 -20.16 1.25
CA GLN A 104 -9.86 -18.81 1.61
C GLN A 104 -10.18 -18.73 3.11
N ARG A 105 -10.91 -19.72 3.62
CA ARG A 105 -11.26 -19.81 5.04
C ARG A 105 -10.02 -20.00 5.92
N ALA A 106 -9.11 -20.90 5.55
CA ALA A 106 -7.88 -21.12 6.28
C ALA A 106 -7.01 -19.85 6.35
N GLN A 107 -6.92 -19.11 5.23
CA GLN A 107 -6.22 -17.83 5.21
C GLN A 107 -6.88 -16.78 6.12
N ILE A 108 -8.21 -16.67 6.10
CA ILE A 108 -8.94 -15.76 7.01
C ILE A 108 -8.69 -16.14 8.47
N ASP A 109 -8.73 -17.43 8.81
CA ASP A 109 -8.50 -17.91 10.17
C ASP A 109 -7.08 -17.54 10.66
N GLU A 110 -6.07 -17.76 9.81
CA GLU A 110 -4.68 -17.39 10.11
C GLU A 110 -4.51 -15.86 10.25
N GLU A 111 -5.20 -15.07 9.42
CA GLU A 111 -5.21 -13.61 9.56
C GLU A 111 -5.87 -13.16 10.87
N ILE A 112 -7.00 -13.77 11.27
CA ILE A 112 -7.64 -13.50 12.56
C ILE A 112 -6.68 -13.83 13.70
N ASP A 113 -6.01 -14.99 13.67
CA ASP A 113 -5.08 -15.41 14.72
C ASP A 113 -3.93 -14.41 14.90
N ARG A 114 -3.30 -14.01 13.79
CA ARG A 114 -2.24 -12.98 13.81
C ARG A 114 -2.74 -11.65 14.37
N MET A 115 -3.96 -11.23 14.03
CA MET A 115 -4.50 -9.98 14.54
C MET A 115 -4.83 -10.06 16.03
N GLU A 116 -5.37 -11.18 16.50
CA GLU A 116 -5.68 -11.38 17.92
C GLU A 116 -4.40 -11.50 18.75
N GLU A 117 -3.38 -12.20 18.25
CA GLU A 117 -2.04 -12.23 18.86
C GLU A 117 -1.46 -10.82 18.95
N PHE A 118 -1.53 -10.04 17.86
CA PHE A 118 -1.07 -8.66 17.86
C PHE A 118 -1.86 -7.79 18.86
N ARG A 119 -3.19 -7.97 18.95
CA ARG A 119 -4.06 -7.24 19.89
C ARG A 119 -3.70 -7.56 21.33
N GLN A 120 -3.46 -8.83 21.65
CA GLN A 120 -3.04 -9.27 22.98
C GLN A 120 -1.66 -8.71 23.36
N ASN A 121 -0.73 -8.71 22.41
CA ASN A 121 0.62 -8.19 22.60
C ASN A 121 0.70 -6.65 22.58
N ASN A 122 -0.34 -5.98 22.12
CA ASN A 122 -0.38 -4.51 22.03
C ASN A 122 -1.78 -3.94 22.34
N PRO A 123 -2.26 -4.07 23.59
CA PRO A 123 -3.63 -3.75 23.98
C PRO A 123 -4.02 -2.26 23.85
N GLY A 124 -3.05 -1.37 23.67
CA GLY A 124 -3.26 0.07 23.37
C GLY A 124 -3.08 0.44 21.90
N GLY A 125 -2.60 -0.49 21.07
CA GLY A 125 -2.39 -0.26 19.64
C GLY A 125 -3.67 -0.54 18.87
N GLY A 126 -4.44 0.51 18.56
CA GLY A 126 -5.75 0.43 17.90
C GLY A 126 -5.86 -0.60 16.78
N ASN A 127 -7.05 -1.19 16.69
CA ASN A 127 -7.46 -2.32 15.84
C ASN A 127 -6.66 -2.40 14.53
N GLY A 128 -5.86 -3.47 14.38
CA GLY A 128 -4.86 -3.68 13.32
C GLY A 128 -5.41 -3.94 11.92
N GLY A 129 -6.52 -3.30 11.56
CA GLY A 129 -7.09 -3.39 10.23
C GLY A 129 -6.25 -2.65 9.17
N PRO A 130 -6.51 -2.92 7.87
CA PRO A 130 -5.79 -2.33 6.73
C PRO A 130 -5.89 -0.79 6.62
N PHE A 131 -6.59 -0.14 7.55
CA PHE A 131 -6.87 1.29 7.61
C PHE A 131 -6.11 2.02 8.74
N ARG A 132 -5.04 1.41 9.27
CA ARG A 132 -4.28 1.94 10.42
C ARG A 132 -3.68 3.34 10.21
N GLY A 133 -3.57 3.81 8.97
CA GLY A 133 -3.05 5.13 8.61
C GLY A 133 -3.86 6.32 9.15
N GLY A 134 -5.10 6.12 9.60
CA GLY A 134 -5.99 7.20 10.06
C GLY A 134 -6.21 7.32 11.58
N GLN A 135 -5.55 6.50 12.41
CA GLN A 135 -5.83 6.47 13.86
C GLN A 135 -5.40 7.74 14.60
N ASN A 136 -4.35 8.42 14.13
CA ASN A 136 -3.85 9.67 14.72
C ASN A 136 -4.36 10.95 14.01
N MET A 137 -5.29 10.81 13.05
CA MET A 137 -5.88 11.94 12.33
C MET A 137 -7.16 12.43 13.03
N SER A 138 -7.53 13.70 12.81
CA SER A 138 -8.85 14.20 13.23
C SER A 138 -10.01 13.39 12.62
N PRO A 139 -11.19 13.34 13.24
CA PRO A 139 -12.36 12.64 12.69
C PRO A 139 -12.71 13.05 11.26
N GLU A 140 -12.64 14.34 10.95
CA GLU A 140 -12.92 14.91 9.63
C GLU A 140 -11.87 14.47 8.59
N LYS A 141 -10.59 14.49 8.97
CA LYS A 141 -9.49 14.04 8.12
C LYS A 141 -9.53 12.54 7.87
N ARG A 142 -9.99 11.76 8.86
CA ARG A 142 -10.24 10.33 8.69
C ARG A 142 -11.37 10.06 7.70
N ASP A 143 -12.46 10.83 7.73
CA ASP A 143 -13.53 10.71 6.74
C ASP A 143 -13.05 11.09 5.33
N GLU A 144 -12.30 12.19 5.20
CA GLU A 144 -11.66 12.60 3.94
C GLU A 144 -10.72 11.50 3.41
N PHE A 145 -9.91 10.90 4.28
CA PHE A 145 -9.03 9.79 3.96
C PHE A 145 -9.81 8.58 3.44
N MET A 146 -10.89 8.18 4.12
CA MET A 146 -11.72 7.05 3.71
C MET A 146 -12.43 7.32 2.38
N LYS A 147 -12.97 8.54 2.17
CA LYS A 147 -13.55 8.95 0.89
C LYS A 147 -12.52 8.92 -0.24
N THR A 148 -11.32 9.40 0.03
CA THR A 148 -10.20 9.39 -0.93
C THR A 148 -9.85 7.95 -1.29
N MET A 149 -9.57 7.09 -0.31
CA MET A 149 -9.35 5.65 -0.51
C MET A 149 -10.41 5.03 -1.41
N VAL A 150 -11.68 5.21 -1.05
CA VAL A 150 -12.81 4.64 -1.80
C VAL A 150 -12.85 5.17 -3.23
N ALA A 151 -12.65 6.47 -3.45
CA ALA A 151 -12.65 7.08 -4.78
C ALA A 151 -11.54 6.52 -5.70
N TYR A 152 -10.39 6.15 -5.14
CA TYR A 152 -9.29 5.56 -5.90
C TYR A 152 -9.41 4.04 -6.12
N LEU A 153 -10.30 3.35 -5.41
CA LEU A 153 -10.62 1.95 -5.69
C LEU A 153 -11.59 1.86 -6.87
N SER A 154 -11.20 1.12 -7.91
CA SER A 154 -12.11 0.81 -9.02
C SER A 154 -13.30 -0.02 -8.53
N PRO A 155 -14.47 0.05 -9.21
CA PRO A 155 -15.68 -0.62 -8.73
C PRO A 155 -15.53 -2.13 -8.49
N ASP A 156 -14.77 -2.81 -9.35
CA ASP A 156 -14.44 -4.24 -9.22
C ASP A 156 -13.62 -4.53 -7.96
N VAL A 157 -12.57 -3.74 -7.72
CA VAL A 157 -11.71 -3.89 -6.55
C VAL A 157 -12.47 -3.58 -5.26
N ARG A 158 -13.36 -2.58 -5.30
CA ARG A 158 -14.21 -2.24 -4.16
C ARG A 158 -15.15 -3.38 -3.78
N ALA A 159 -15.84 -3.98 -4.76
CA ALA A 159 -16.73 -5.11 -4.51
C ALA A 159 -15.98 -6.33 -3.95
N MET A 160 -14.80 -6.67 -4.51
CA MET A 160 -13.94 -7.72 -3.97
C MET A 160 -13.50 -7.43 -2.54
N PHE A 161 -13.13 -6.18 -2.25
CA PHE A 161 -12.73 -5.76 -0.93
C PHE A 161 -13.88 -5.88 0.09
N GLU A 162 -15.08 -5.39 -0.25
CA GLU A 162 -16.27 -5.48 0.58
C GLU A 162 -16.64 -6.94 0.88
N LEU A 163 -16.67 -7.80 -0.14
CA LEU A 163 -16.95 -9.22 0.02
C LEU A 163 -15.91 -9.91 0.93
N ARG A 164 -14.62 -9.60 0.75
CA ARG A 164 -13.58 -10.17 1.62
C ARG A 164 -13.73 -9.73 3.06
N ILE A 165 -14.06 -8.47 3.32
CA ILE A 165 -14.32 -7.97 4.68
C ILE A 165 -15.54 -8.65 5.29
N GLN A 166 -16.60 -8.89 4.51
CA GLN A 166 -17.77 -9.65 4.96
C GLN A 166 -17.37 -11.06 5.39
N MET A 167 -16.72 -11.83 4.50
CA MET A 167 -16.25 -13.20 4.83
C MET A 167 -15.36 -13.23 6.08
N PHE A 168 -14.53 -12.20 6.24
CA PHE A 168 -13.66 -12.05 7.39
C PHE A 168 -14.45 -11.81 8.70
N ASN A 169 -15.47 -10.94 8.65
CA ASN A 169 -16.33 -10.65 9.79
C ASN A 169 -17.23 -11.85 10.14
N ASP A 170 -17.78 -12.55 9.14
CA ASP A 170 -18.56 -13.79 9.35
C ASP A 170 -17.72 -14.82 10.12
N ARG A 171 -16.46 -15.02 9.71
CA ARG A 171 -15.54 -15.93 10.41
C ARG A 171 -15.17 -15.46 11.82
N ARG A 172 -15.10 -14.15 12.06
CA ARG A 172 -14.89 -13.59 13.41
C ARG A 172 -16.10 -13.86 14.29
N GLU A 173 -17.30 -13.64 13.78
CA GLU A 173 -18.55 -13.90 14.51
C GLU A 173 -18.69 -15.39 14.87
N GLU A 174 -18.40 -16.29 13.92
CA GLU A 174 -18.38 -17.74 14.17
C GLU A 174 -17.37 -18.15 15.27
N ARG A 175 -16.37 -17.30 15.53
CA ARG A 175 -15.36 -17.46 16.59
C ARG A 175 -15.67 -16.64 17.85
N GLY A 176 -16.81 -15.95 17.92
CA GLY A 176 -17.19 -15.10 19.05
C GLY A 176 -16.39 -13.80 19.17
N LEU A 177 -15.81 -13.32 18.07
CA LEU A 177 -15.02 -12.09 18.00
C LEU A 177 -15.84 -10.95 17.38
N GLU A 178 -15.60 -9.72 17.82
CA GLU A 178 -16.29 -8.54 17.28
C GLU A 178 -15.88 -8.26 15.82
N PRO A 179 -16.84 -7.85 14.95
CA PRO A 179 -16.54 -7.42 13.58
C PRO A 179 -15.57 -6.24 13.51
N ILE A 180 -14.77 -6.19 12.45
CA ILE A 180 -13.85 -5.09 12.17
C ILE A 180 -14.36 -4.23 11.00
N GLY A 181 -13.85 -2.99 10.91
CA GLY A 181 -14.17 -2.05 9.83
C GLY A 181 -15.14 -0.93 10.26
N PRO A 182 -15.44 0.00 9.34
CA PRO A 182 -16.39 1.09 9.59
C PRO A 182 -17.82 0.56 9.81
N PRO A 183 -18.68 1.26 10.57
CA PRO A 183 -20.03 0.78 10.92
C PRO A 183 -20.89 0.32 9.73
N GLY A 184 -20.70 0.93 8.54
CA GLY A 184 -21.40 0.53 7.32
C GLY A 184 -21.02 -0.83 6.75
N MET A 185 -19.90 -1.41 7.18
CA MET A 185 -19.40 -2.73 6.76
C MET A 185 -19.58 -3.82 7.86
N ARG A 186 -20.22 -3.49 8.99
CA ARG A 186 -20.46 -4.40 10.14
C ARG A 186 -21.86 -5.03 10.12
N ARG A 187 -22.47 -5.14 8.94
CA ARG A 187 -23.85 -5.63 8.81
C ARG A 187 -23.90 -7.14 8.74
#